data_AF-A0A3C0DVY4-F1
#
_entry.id   AF-A0A3C0DVY4-F1
#
_cell.length_a   1.000
_cell.length_b   1.000
_cell.length_c   1.000
_cell.angle_alpha   90.00
_cell.angle_beta   90.00
_cell.angle_gamma   90.00
#
_symmetry.space_group_name_H-M   'P 1'
#
loop_
_entity.id
_entity.type
_entity.pdbx_description
1 polymer ?
#
loop_
_entity_poly.entity_id
_entity_poly.type
_entity_poly.pdbx_seq_one_letter_code
_entity_poly.pdbx_strand_id
1 'polypeptide(L)'
;WKRIKSVSIPDDFGGFAVDAFSISNYTAKGTEASLLARGQVDNIAIAVGRSQFHILDSHLEGEKWQARVFGIGGLDYVLERSENFQDWIPVINGVRTEGFYLRLTDDSALESGAFYRLSR
;
A
#
# COMPACT_ATOMS: atom_id res chain seq x y z
N TRP A 1 21.16 -1.01 12.61
CA TRP A 1 20.14 -0.01 12.23
C TRP A 1 19.52 0.55 13.50
N LYS A 2 19.64 1.86 13.74
CA LYS A 2 19.10 2.50 14.95
C LYS A 2 17.62 2.80 14.71
N ARG A 3 16.73 2.35 15.59
CA ARG A 3 15.29 2.61 15.49
C ARG A 3 15.08 4.13 15.51
N ILE A 4 14.45 4.69 14.48
CA ILE A 4 14.10 6.11 14.45
C ILE A 4 13.08 6.37 15.56
N LYS A 5 13.30 7.45 16.32
CA LYS A 5 12.47 7.83 17.45
C LYS A 5 11.07 8.21 16.93
N SER A 6 10.03 7.59 17.49
CA SER A 6 8.65 7.99 17.19
C SER A 6 8.42 9.43 17.65
N VAL A 7 7.84 10.25 16.77
CA VAL A 7 7.43 11.62 17.09
C VAL A 7 5.93 11.59 17.40
N SER A 8 5.55 12.08 18.59
CA SER A 8 4.15 12.28 18.95
C SER A 8 3.66 13.56 18.30
N ILE A 9 2.57 13.47 17.54
CA ILE A 9 1.92 14.64 16.95
C ILE A 9 0.85 15.15 17.92
N PRO A 10 0.76 16.47 18.19
CA PRO A 10 -0.34 17.08 18.94
C PRO A 10 -1.71 16.86 18.26
N ASP A 11 -2.79 16.79 19.05
CA ASP A 11 -4.14 16.45 18.61
C ASP A 11 -4.76 17.46 17.62
N ASP A 12 -4.24 18.68 17.59
CA ASP A 12 -4.63 19.81 16.76
C ASP A 12 -3.95 19.83 15.37
N PHE A 13 -3.14 18.82 15.06
CA PHE A 13 -2.46 18.70 13.78
C PHE A 13 -3.26 17.83 12.79
N GLY A 14 -3.70 18.41 11.66
CA GLY A 14 -4.56 17.73 10.66
C GLY A 14 -3.93 16.55 9.91
N GLY A 15 -2.63 16.31 10.12
CA GLY A 15 -1.85 15.22 9.55
C GLY A 15 -0.59 15.70 8.82
N PHE A 16 0.20 14.76 8.31
CA PHE A 16 1.34 15.06 7.44
C PHE A 16 0.97 14.90 5.97
N ALA A 17 1.43 15.83 5.13
CA ALA A 17 1.52 15.64 3.69
C ALA A 17 3.00 15.51 3.32
N VAL A 18 3.31 14.62 2.38
CA VAL A 18 4.66 14.58 1.81
C VAL A 18 4.71 15.62 0.71
N ASP A 19 5.48 16.68 0.94
CA ASP A 19 5.74 17.73 -0.04
C ASP A 19 6.90 17.33 -0.98
N ALA A 20 7.98 16.81 -0.41
CA ALA A 20 9.14 16.36 -1.17
C ALA A 20 9.82 15.14 -0.54
N PHE A 21 10.44 14.30 -1.38
CA PHE A 21 11.39 13.27 -0.96
C PHE A 21 12.69 13.43 -1.74
N SER A 22 13.83 13.12 -1.11
CA SER A 22 15.13 13.13 -1.77
C SER A 22 15.95 11.90 -1.43
N ILE A 23 16.72 11.43 -2.42
CA ILE A 23 17.81 10.48 -2.21
C ILE A 23 19.09 11.28 -2.31
N SER A 24 19.82 11.39 -1.21
CA SER A 24 21.07 12.13 -1.15
C SER A 24 22.22 11.19 -0.82
N ASN A 25 23.33 11.36 -1.53
CA ASN A 25 24.58 10.68 -1.25
C ASN A 25 25.48 11.63 -0.44
N TYR A 26 26.17 11.10 0.57
CA TYR A 26 27.08 11.85 1.42
C TYR A 26 28.47 11.21 1.42
N THR A 27 29.50 12.04 1.47
CA THR A 27 30.87 11.60 1.72
C THR A 27 31.02 11.13 3.18
N ALA A 28 31.86 10.12 3.39
CA ALA A 28 32.19 9.67 4.74
C ALA A 28 32.93 10.78 5.49
N LYS A 29 32.62 10.96 6.79
CA LYS A 29 33.26 11.96 7.64
C LYS A 29 34.78 11.74 7.64
N GLY A 30 35.55 12.74 7.21
CA GLY A 30 37.02 12.71 7.19
C GLY A 30 37.64 12.35 5.84
N THR A 31 36.86 12.24 4.77
CA THR A 31 37.38 12.02 3.41
C THR A 31 36.84 13.06 2.44
N GLU A 32 37.72 13.65 1.62
CA GLU A 32 37.31 14.49 0.47
C GLU A 32 36.88 13.65 -0.75
N ALA A 33 37.06 12.34 -0.69
CA ALA A 33 36.71 11.42 -1.77
C ALA A 33 35.24 11.00 -1.71
N SER A 34 34.52 11.16 -2.83
CA SER A 34 33.21 10.54 -3.03
C SER A 34 33.39 9.05 -3.32
N LEU A 35 32.70 8.20 -2.55
CA LEU A 35 32.61 6.77 -2.84
C LEU A 35 31.68 6.57 -4.04
N LEU A 36 32.23 6.01 -5.12
CA LEU A 36 31.42 5.56 -6.26
C LEU A 36 30.61 4.33 -5.82
N ALA A 37 29.40 4.57 -5.32
CA ALA A 37 28.43 3.52 -5.07
C ALA A 37 27.63 3.26 -6.35
N ARG A 38 27.64 2.02 -6.83
CA ARG A 38 26.77 1.55 -7.91
C ARG A 38 25.71 0.65 -7.31
N GLY A 39 24.44 0.97 -7.56
CA GLY A 39 23.31 0.21 -7.09
C GLY A 39 22.02 0.77 -7.68
N GLN A 40 20.97 -0.03 -7.66
CA GLN A 40 19.63 0.38 -8.06
C GLN A 40 18.83 0.69 -6.79
N VAL A 41 18.19 1.85 -6.75
CA VAL A 41 17.12 2.13 -5.79
C VAL A 41 15.81 1.97 -6.55
N ASP A 42 14.98 1.03 -6.10
CA ASP A 42 13.70 0.70 -6.72
C ASP A 42 12.63 0.51 -5.65
N ASN A 43 11.36 0.41 -6.06
CA ASN A 43 10.20 0.17 -5.21
C ASN A 43 10.05 1.19 -4.06
N ILE A 44 10.35 2.46 -4.32
CA ILE A 44 10.11 3.54 -3.35
C ILE A 44 8.61 3.74 -3.23
N ALA A 45 8.08 3.53 -2.04
CA ALA A 45 6.66 3.68 -1.76
C ALA A 45 6.48 4.67 -0.60
N ILE A 46 5.73 5.74 -0.87
CA ILE A 46 5.47 6.80 0.11
C ILE A 46 3.95 6.88 0.30
N ALA A 47 3.49 6.58 1.51
CA ALA A 47 2.10 6.77 1.88
C ALA A 47 1.99 7.60 3.16
N VAL A 48 0.94 8.41 3.21
CA VAL A 48 0.50 9.19 4.37
C VAL A 48 -0.83 8.63 4.85
N GLY A 49 -1.22 8.89 6.10
CA GLY A 49 -2.40 8.27 6.72
C GLY A 49 -3.74 8.52 6.01
N ARG A 50 -3.77 9.40 5.00
CA ARG A 50 -4.93 9.68 4.14
C ARG A 50 -4.70 9.35 2.66
N SER A 51 -3.61 8.68 2.30
CA SER A 51 -3.38 8.23 0.94
C SER A 51 -4.54 7.33 0.52
N GLN A 52 -5.24 7.72 -0.55
CA GLN A 52 -6.24 6.85 -1.15
C GLN A 52 -5.56 5.57 -1.63
N PHE A 53 -6.31 4.47 -1.59
CA PHE A 53 -5.85 3.22 -2.16
C PHE A 53 -5.65 3.39 -3.66
N HIS A 54 -4.46 3.02 -4.13
CA HIS A 54 -4.18 2.94 -5.56
C HIS A 54 -4.07 1.47 -5.94
N ILE A 55 -4.98 1.02 -6.82
CA ILE A 55 -4.88 -0.30 -7.45
C ILE A 55 -3.67 -0.24 -8.40
N LEU A 56 -2.69 -1.09 -8.14
CA LEU A 56 -1.48 -1.20 -8.95
C LEU A 56 -1.68 -2.18 -10.10
N ASP A 57 -2.38 -3.27 -9.80
CA ASP A 57 -2.71 -4.33 -10.74
C ASP A 57 -3.96 -5.07 -10.25
N SER A 58 -4.72 -5.62 -11.20
CA SER A 58 -5.84 -6.52 -10.94
C SER A 58 -6.00 -7.47 -12.12
N HIS A 59 -6.17 -8.75 -11.82
CA HIS A 59 -6.39 -9.76 -12.83
C HIS A 59 -7.30 -10.87 -12.31
N LEU A 60 -7.94 -11.56 -13.25
CA LEU A 60 -8.69 -12.77 -13.03
C LEU A 60 -7.85 -13.95 -13.52
N GLU A 61 -7.59 -14.93 -12.66
CA GLU A 61 -6.87 -16.16 -12.97
C GLU A 61 -7.80 -17.35 -12.68
N GLY A 62 -8.47 -17.86 -13.73
CA GLY A 62 -9.57 -18.82 -13.57
C GLY A 62 -10.75 -18.18 -12.82
N GLU A 63 -11.22 -18.83 -11.76
CA GLU A 63 -12.28 -18.30 -10.87
C GLU A 63 -11.71 -17.45 -9.71
N LYS A 64 -10.43 -17.11 -9.75
CA LYS A 64 -9.78 -16.36 -8.69
C LYS A 64 -9.47 -14.94 -9.14
N TRP A 65 -10.09 -13.96 -8.50
CA TRP A 65 -9.73 -12.56 -8.70
C TRP A 65 -8.64 -12.16 -7.71
N GLN A 66 -7.63 -11.45 -8.21
CA GLN A 66 -6.56 -10.90 -7.40
C GLN A 66 -6.31 -9.45 -7.77
N ALA A 67 -6.01 -8.63 -6.77
CA ALA A 67 -5.48 -7.30 -6.99
C ALA A 67 -4.41 -6.95 -5.97
N ARG A 68 -3.56 -6.01 -6.36
CA ARG A 68 -2.54 -5.45 -5.49
C ARG A 68 -2.80 -3.96 -5.34
N VAL A 69 -2.86 -3.53 -4.08
CA VAL A 69 -3.18 -2.16 -3.73
C VAL A 69 -2.07 -1.59 -2.88
N PHE A 70 -1.66 -0.36 -3.16
CA PHE A 70 -0.78 0.38 -2.26
C PHE A 70 -1.61 1.06 -1.16
N GLY A 71 -1.28 0.79 0.10
CA GLY A 71 -1.97 1.41 1.24
C GLY A 71 -1.38 1.01 2.60
N ILE A 72 -1.48 1.92 3.58
CA ILE A 72 -0.99 1.73 4.95
C ILE A 72 -2.18 1.36 5.86
N GLY A 73 -2.00 0.37 6.73
CA GLY A 73 -2.98 0.06 7.79
C GLY A 73 -4.17 -0.79 7.35
N GLY A 74 -4.01 -1.64 6.33
CA GLY A 74 -5.11 -2.38 5.71
C GLY A 74 -5.81 -3.47 6.53
N LEU A 75 -5.42 -3.72 7.80
CA LEU A 75 -6.03 -4.80 8.60
C LEU A 75 -7.46 -4.50 9.05
N ASP A 76 -7.88 -3.24 9.04
CA ASP A 76 -9.25 -2.85 9.39
C ASP A 76 -10.19 -2.88 8.17
N TYR A 77 -9.67 -3.15 6.97
CA TYR A 77 -10.48 -3.11 5.75
C TYR A 77 -11.06 -4.48 5.41
N VAL A 78 -12.30 -4.44 4.93
CA VAL A 78 -13.03 -5.59 4.39
C VAL A 78 -13.09 -5.44 2.88
N LEU A 79 -12.68 -6.49 2.17
CA LEU A 79 -12.96 -6.61 0.74
C LEU A 79 -14.41 -7.05 0.60
N GLU A 80 -15.20 -6.30 -0.16
CA GLU A 80 -16.58 -6.64 -0.47
C GLU A 80 -16.76 -6.79 -1.98
N ARG A 81 -17.64 -7.71 -2.36
CA ARG A 81 -18.04 -7.97 -3.74
C ARG A 81 -19.51 -7.65 -3.96
N SER A 82 -19.85 -7.15 -5.15
CA SER A 82 -21.22 -6.96 -5.60
C SER A 82 -21.41 -7.38 -7.05
N GLU A 83 -22.58 -7.92 -7.38
CA GLU A 83 -22.98 -8.23 -8.75
C GLU A 83 -23.80 -7.09 -9.38
N ASN A 84 -24.41 -6.23 -8.55
CA ASN A 84 -25.45 -5.29 -8.96
C ASN A 84 -25.24 -3.85 -8.40
N PHE A 85 -24.13 -3.61 -7.70
CA PHE A 85 -23.81 -2.39 -6.94
C PHE A 85 -24.72 -2.06 -5.75
N GLN A 86 -25.78 -2.82 -5.51
CA GLN A 86 -26.74 -2.61 -4.43
C GLN A 86 -26.38 -3.46 -3.22
N ASP A 87 -26.13 -4.74 -3.44
CA ASP A 87 -25.83 -5.71 -2.40
C ASP A 87 -24.33 -5.98 -2.37
N TRP A 88 -23.71 -5.77 -1.21
CA TRP A 88 -22.28 -5.95 -1.00
C TRP A 88 -22.04 -7.05 0.02
N ILE A 89 -21.28 -8.07 -0.38
CA ILE A 89 -21.01 -9.26 0.42
C ILE A 89 -19.53 -9.28 0.79
N PRO A 90 -19.17 -9.41 2.08
CA PRO A 90 -17.79 -9.56 2.50
C PRO A 90 -17.11 -10.79 1.89
N VAL A 91 -15.92 -10.60 1.35
CA VAL A 91 -15.03 -11.67 0.87
C VAL A 91 -14.18 -12.14 2.04
N ILE A 92 -14.43 -13.38 2.49
CA ILE A 92 -13.73 -13.99 3.63
C ILE A 92 -12.23 -14.10 3.32
N ASN A 93 -11.38 -13.64 4.23
CA ASN A 93 -9.92 -13.59 4.06
C ASN A 93 -9.46 -12.82 2.80
N GLY A 94 -10.30 -11.92 2.29
CA GLY A 94 -10.07 -11.24 1.03
C GLY A 94 -9.05 -10.10 1.09
N VAL A 95 -8.55 -9.75 2.27
CA VAL A 95 -7.49 -8.76 2.47
C VAL A 95 -6.32 -9.41 3.21
N ARG A 96 -5.12 -9.31 2.65
CA ARG A 96 -3.88 -9.72 3.29
C ARG A 96 -2.83 -8.63 3.16
N THR A 97 -2.07 -8.37 4.22
CA THR A 97 -0.95 -7.44 4.19
C THR A 97 0.30 -8.12 3.63
N GLU A 98 0.90 -7.55 2.59
CA GLU A 98 2.19 -7.95 2.04
C GLU A 98 3.15 -6.74 2.03
N GLY A 99 3.81 -6.50 3.17
CA GLY A 99 4.68 -5.34 3.34
C GLY A 99 3.89 -4.02 3.35
N PHE A 100 4.19 -3.13 2.39
CA PHE A 100 3.47 -1.86 2.19
C PHE A 100 2.27 -1.97 1.23
N TYR A 101 1.95 -3.20 0.81
CA TYR A 101 0.85 -3.47 -0.10
C TYR A 101 -0.23 -4.31 0.60
N LEU A 102 -1.45 -4.17 0.10
CA LEU A 102 -2.54 -5.09 0.37
C LEU A 102 -2.70 -5.98 -0.85
N ARG A 103 -2.73 -7.28 -0.59
CA ARG A 103 -3.18 -8.26 -1.55
C ARG A 103 -4.66 -8.51 -1.32
N LEU A 104 -5.44 -8.21 -2.34
CA LEU A 104 -6.86 -8.46 -2.38
C LEU A 104 -7.10 -9.77 -3.12
N THR A 105 -7.95 -10.62 -2.59
CA THR A 105 -8.20 -11.94 -3.18
C THR A 105 -9.64 -12.35 -3.00
N ASP A 106 -10.25 -12.81 -4.08
CA ASP A 106 -11.51 -13.53 -4.07
C ASP A 106 -11.29 -14.88 -4.76
N ASP A 107 -11.29 -15.96 -3.96
CA ASP A 107 -11.08 -17.33 -4.44
C ASP A 107 -12.33 -17.93 -5.10
N SER A 108 -13.44 -17.21 -5.12
CA SER A 108 -14.71 -17.66 -5.71
C SER A 108 -15.32 -16.57 -6.57
N ALA A 109 -14.49 -15.88 -7.35
CA ALA A 109 -14.91 -14.83 -8.26
C ALA A 109 -15.86 -15.40 -9.32
N LEU A 110 -16.89 -14.62 -9.65
CA LEU A 110 -17.92 -15.04 -10.59
C LEU A 110 -17.40 -14.94 -12.02
N GLU A 111 -17.69 -15.96 -12.85
CA GLU A 111 -17.33 -15.96 -14.27
C GLU A 111 -17.95 -14.80 -15.05
N SER A 112 -19.14 -14.36 -14.65
CA SER A 112 -19.82 -13.18 -15.24
C SER A 112 -19.14 -11.85 -14.90
N GLY A 113 -18.12 -11.86 -14.04
CA GLY A 113 -17.51 -10.68 -13.46
C GLY A 113 -18.28 -10.19 -12.23
N ALA A 114 -17.58 -9.40 -11.41
CA ALA A 114 -18.14 -8.76 -10.22
C ALA A 114 -17.44 -7.41 -9.97
N PHE A 115 -18.07 -6.60 -9.14
CA PHE A 115 -17.52 -5.32 -8.68
C PHE A 115 -16.94 -5.49 -7.28
N TYR A 116 -15.82 -4.83 -7.03
CA TYR A 116 -15.11 -4.92 -5.75
C TYR A 116 -14.96 -3.54 -5.12
N ARG A 117 -15.03 -3.49 -3.78
CA ARG A 117 -14.69 -2.30 -3.00
C ARG A 117 -13.97 -2.69 -1.72
N LEU A 118 -13.25 -1.72 -1.16
CA LEU A 118 -12.74 -1.78 0.21
C LEU A 118 -13.63 -0.90 1.10
N SER A 119 -14.11 -1.46 2.19
CA SER A 119 -14.85 -0.75 3.24
C SER A 119 -14.17 -0.93 4.60
N ARG A 120 -14.49 -0.04 5.54
CA ARG A 120 -13.97 -0.03 6.90
C ARG A 120 -15.13 0.05 7.88
#